data_AF-A0A1Q9TMH3-F1
#
_entry.id   AF-A0A1Q9TMH3-F1
#
_cell.length_a   1.000
_cell.length_b   1.000
_cell.length_c   1.000
_cell.angle_alpha   90.00
_cell.angle_beta   90.00
_cell.angle_gamma   90.00
#
_symmetry.space_group_name_H-M   'P 1'
#
loop_
_entity.id
_entity.type
_entity.pdbx_description
1 polymer ?
#
loop_
_entity_poly.entity_id
_entity_poly.type
_entity_poly.pdbx_seq_one_letter_code
_entity_poly.pdbx_strand_id
1 'polypeptide(L)'
;MAHPQETQPATVEQVAAAMAALGLYSGDNTTDEHAAEAARLGGQEAYRVRMVNSLLGSAQAQALLAETADITPDARNAAYADQVASAGADHDPVALVEFLRWQVLRAATPLREMAQDPATGPVPLAAAHAAEAIQVLLGVVSASRTAMATGDTDTLLAQTNSIDTAKEALENALTNVEMFRSLLAPIRA
;
A
#
# COMPACT_ATOMS: atom_id res chain seq x y z
N MET A 1 9.59 15.20 -18.19
CA MET A 1 10.15 15.89 -17.01
C MET A 1 8.95 16.39 -16.23
N ALA A 2 8.71 15.84 -15.04
CA ALA A 2 7.70 16.38 -14.13
C ALA A 2 8.04 17.84 -13.82
N HIS A 3 7.05 18.73 -13.85
CA HIS A 3 7.26 20.14 -13.54
C HIS A 3 7.62 20.29 -12.05
N PRO A 4 8.52 21.20 -11.64
CA PRO A 4 8.91 21.39 -10.24
C PRO A 4 7.77 21.76 -9.27
N GLN A 5 6.56 22.06 -9.77
CA GLN A 5 5.34 22.25 -8.98
C GLN A 5 4.62 20.94 -8.62
N GLU A 6 5.03 19.78 -9.17
CA GLU A 6 4.34 18.49 -9.02
C GLU A 6 4.85 17.63 -7.85
N THR A 7 5.84 18.10 -7.07
CA THR A 7 6.44 17.31 -5.98
C THR A 7 6.00 17.72 -4.57
N GLN A 8 5.25 18.83 -4.42
CA GLN A 8 4.75 19.24 -3.11
C GLN A 8 3.38 18.60 -2.85
N PRO A 9 3.20 17.88 -1.72
CA PRO A 9 1.89 17.38 -1.34
C PRO A 9 0.87 18.52 -1.25
N ALA A 10 -0.39 18.20 -1.60
CA ALA A 10 -1.49 19.14 -1.45
C ALA A 10 -1.57 19.71 -0.02
N THR A 11 -1.97 20.98 0.08
CA THR A 11 -2.27 21.62 1.37
C THR A 11 -3.45 20.92 2.06
N VAL A 12 -3.54 21.06 3.38
CA VAL A 12 -4.63 20.43 4.15
C VAL A 12 -5.99 21.00 3.76
N GLU A 13 -6.03 22.28 3.36
CA GLU A 13 -7.22 22.97 2.84
C GLU A 13 -7.68 22.40 1.49
N GLN A 14 -6.73 22.08 0.60
CA GLN A 14 -7.02 21.42 -0.68
C GLN A 14 -7.54 19.99 -0.47
N VAL A 15 -6.93 19.24 0.46
CA VAL A 15 -7.37 17.89 0.80
C VAL A 15 -8.77 17.92 1.44
N ALA A 16 -9.01 18.84 2.37
CA ALA A 16 -10.32 19.03 3.00
C ALA A 16 -11.39 19.43 1.97
N ALA A 17 -11.07 20.32 1.03
CA ALA A 17 -11.99 20.67 -0.06
C ALA A 17 -12.33 19.46 -0.95
N ALA A 18 -11.35 18.62 -1.30
CA ALA A 18 -11.60 17.38 -2.04
C ALA A 18 -12.46 16.39 -1.24
N MET A 19 -12.19 16.23 0.05
CA MET A 19 -13.02 15.40 0.94
C MET A 19 -14.43 15.98 1.08
N ALA A 20 -14.60 17.30 1.15
CA ALA A 20 -15.90 17.95 1.20
C ALA A 20 -16.71 17.72 -0.08
N ALA A 21 -16.06 17.78 -1.26
CA ALA A 21 -16.69 17.47 -2.54
C ALA A 21 -17.20 16.02 -2.62
N LEU A 22 -16.57 15.10 -1.89
CA LEU A 22 -17.01 13.71 -1.74
C LEU A 22 -18.00 13.50 -0.58
N GLY A 23 -18.38 14.56 0.15
CA GLY A 23 -19.29 14.50 1.29
C GLY A 23 -18.66 13.91 2.57
N LEU A 24 -17.34 13.95 2.70
CA LEU A 24 -16.56 13.27 3.75
C LEU A 24 -15.93 14.23 4.76
N TYR A 25 -15.98 15.53 4.50
CA TYR A 25 -15.48 16.56 5.39
C TYR A 25 -16.64 17.48 5.79
N SER A 26 -16.88 17.59 7.09
CA SER A 26 -17.95 18.41 7.67
C SER A 26 -17.45 19.64 8.42
N GLY A 27 -16.14 19.87 8.43
CA GLY A 27 -15.54 21.06 9.02
C GLY A 27 -15.70 22.29 8.14
N ASP A 28 -15.37 23.45 8.67
CA ASP A 28 -15.49 24.73 7.98
C ASP A 28 -14.33 24.96 6.98
N ASN A 29 -13.30 24.10 7.02
CA ASN A 29 -12.12 24.15 6.16
C ASN A 29 -11.35 25.47 6.35
N THR A 30 -11.10 25.81 7.63
CA THR A 30 -10.40 27.05 8.01
C THR A 30 -8.99 26.76 8.52
N THR A 31 -8.08 27.72 8.36
CA THR A 31 -6.70 27.60 8.84
C THR A 31 -6.64 27.39 10.36
N ASP A 32 -7.50 28.05 11.13
CA ASP A 32 -7.53 27.92 12.60
C ASP A 32 -7.97 26.52 13.04
N GLU A 33 -8.97 25.95 12.37
CA GLU A 33 -9.42 24.56 12.59
C GLU A 33 -8.29 23.57 12.33
N HIS A 34 -7.61 23.71 11.19
CA HIS A 34 -6.48 22.86 10.81
C HIS A 34 -5.28 23.02 11.76
N ALA A 35 -5.00 24.24 12.21
CA ALA A 35 -3.92 24.51 13.16
C ALA A 35 -4.20 23.85 14.53
N ALA A 36 -5.45 23.93 15.01
CA ALA A 36 -5.87 23.30 16.25
C ALA A 36 -5.77 21.77 16.20
N GLU A 37 -6.26 21.15 15.11
CA GLU A 37 -6.18 19.70 14.94
C GLU A 37 -4.75 19.22 14.73
N ALA A 38 -3.93 19.98 14.00
CA ALA A 38 -2.51 19.71 13.87
C ALA A 38 -1.79 19.72 15.22
N ALA A 39 -2.07 20.70 16.09
CA ALA A 39 -1.50 20.75 17.43
C ALA A 39 -1.90 19.51 18.26
N ARG A 40 -3.16 19.07 18.16
CA ARG A 40 -3.65 17.87 18.86
C ARG A 40 -2.98 16.58 18.39
N LEU A 41 -2.62 16.49 17.11
CA LEU A 41 -2.05 15.29 16.47
C LEU A 41 -0.52 15.23 16.48
N GLY A 42 0.15 16.19 17.13
CA GLY A 42 1.61 16.23 17.22
C GLY A 42 2.30 16.94 16.05
N GLY A 43 1.57 17.75 15.28
CA GLY A 43 2.13 18.66 14.29
C GLY A 43 1.43 18.63 12.93
N GLN A 44 1.80 19.58 12.06
CA GLN A 44 1.21 19.74 10.72
C GLN A 44 1.44 18.53 9.83
N GLU A 45 2.61 17.89 9.89
CA GLU A 45 2.91 16.71 9.06
C GLU A 45 2.07 15.50 9.45
N ALA A 46 1.94 15.22 10.75
CA ALA A 46 1.09 14.12 11.24
C ALA A 46 -0.37 14.33 10.81
N TYR A 47 -0.86 15.58 10.90
CA TYR A 47 -2.19 15.93 10.43
C TYR A 47 -2.35 15.78 8.92
N ARG A 48 -1.39 16.27 8.11
CA ARG A 48 -1.42 16.14 6.65
C ARG A 48 -1.43 14.68 6.22
N VAL A 49 -0.56 13.84 6.78
CA VAL A 49 -0.53 12.40 6.50
C VAL A 49 -1.88 11.76 6.80
N ARG A 50 -2.51 12.11 7.93
CA ARG A 50 -3.83 11.60 8.30
C ARG A 50 -4.90 12.03 7.30
N MET A 51 -4.97 13.32 6.96
CA MET A 51 -5.95 13.88 6.01
C MET A 51 -5.82 13.22 4.62
N VAL A 52 -4.60 13.12 4.09
CA VAL A 52 -4.35 12.48 2.78
C VAL A 52 -4.73 11.00 2.82
N ASN A 53 -4.42 10.28 3.91
CA ASN A 53 -4.82 8.87 4.04
C ASN A 53 -6.33 8.68 4.17
N SER A 54 -7.04 9.62 4.80
CA SER A 54 -8.50 9.62 4.82
C SER A 54 -9.08 9.81 3.42
N LEU A 55 -8.63 10.82 2.67
CA LEU A 55 -9.07 11.03 1.28
C LEU A 55 -8.79 9.80 0.41
N LEU A 56 -7.59 9.24 0.50
CA LEU A 56 -7.18 8.05 -0.22
C LEU A 56 -8.06 6.84 0.11
N GLY A 57 -8.29 6.57 1.40
CA GLY A 57 -9.15 5.45 1.83
C GLY A 57 -10.57 5.58 1.29
N SER A 58 -11.11 6.80 1.24
CA SER A 58 -12.42 7.05 0.67
C SER A 58 -12.47 6.90 -0.85
N ALA A 59 -11.45 7.37 -1.57
CA ALA A 59 -11.33 7.13 -3.01
C ALA A 59 -11.22 5.62 -3.31
N GLN A 60 -10.46 4.88 -2.51
CA GLN A 60 -10.36 3.41 -2.59
C GLN A 60 -11.71 2.73 -2.31
N ALA A 61 -12.50 3.22 -1.36
CA ALA A 61 -13.84 2.69 -1.10
C ALA A 61 -14.79 2.91 -2.29
N GLN A 62 -14.73 4.07 -2.94
CA GLN A 62 -15.50 4.33 -4.17
C GLN A 62 -15.04 3.42 -5.33
N ALA A 63 -13.74 3.21 -5.49
CA ALA A 63 -13.20 2.29 -6.49
C ALA A 63 -13.72 0.86 -6.27
N LEU A 64 -13.70 0.37 -5.02
CA LEU A 64 -14.23 -0.96 -4.68
C LEU A 64 -15.72 -1.11 -5.04
N LEU A 65 -16.54 -0.07 -4.79
CA LEU A 65 -17.95 -0.06 -5.19
C LEU A 65 -18.11 -0.09 -6.72
N ALA A 66 -17.30 0.69 -7.44
CA ALA A 66 -17.33 0.76 -8.89
C ALA A 66 -16.87 -0.55 -9.56
N GLU A 67 -15.95 -1.29 -8.94
CA GLU A 67 -15.43 -2.57 -9.44
C GLU A 67 -16.47 -3.71 -9.46
N THR A 68 -17.63 -3.51 -8.84
CA THR A 68 -18.77 -4.46 -8.95
C THR A 68 -19.41 -4.48 -10.34
N ALA A 69 -19.05 -3.55 -11.22
CA ALA A 69 -19.55 -3.49 -12.59
C ALA A 69 -19.15 -4.72 -13.42
N ASP A 70 -20.09 -5.24 -14.21
CA ASP A 70 -19.83 -6.29 -15.19
C ASP A 70 -19.14 -5.69 -16.42
N ILE A 71 -17.81 -5.70 -16.39
CA ILE A 71 -16.94 -5.17 -17.44
C ILE A 71 -15.98 -6.24 -17.92
N THR A 72 -15.51 -6.08 -19.16
CA THR A 72 -14.51 -6.98 -19.75
C THR A 72 -13.19 -6.93 -18.96
N PRO A 73 -12.38 -8.02 -18.99
CA PRO A 73 -11.05 -8.03 -18.40
C PRO A 73 -10.14 -6.89 -18.91
N ASP A 74 -10.23 -6.54 -20.20
CA ASP A 74 -9.42 -5.48 -20.80
C ASP A 74 -9.78 -4.10 -20.24
N ALA A 75 -11.07 -3.81 -20.12
CA ALA A 75 -11.54 -2.57 -19.48
C ALA A 75 -11.11 -2.47 -18.02
N ARG A 76 -11.09 -3.61 -17.30
CA ARG A 76 -10.60 -3.67 -15.91
C ARG A 76 -9.09 -3.41 -15.83
N ASN A 77 -8.31 -4.03 -16.70
CA ASN A 77 -6.87 -3.80 -16.78
C ASN A 77 -6.53 -2.36 -17.16
N ALA A 78 -7.32 -1.74 -18.05
CA ALA A 78 -7.18 -0.34 -18.40
C ALA A 78 -7.43 0.58 -17.19
N ALA A 79 -8.47 0.31 -16.39
CA ALA A 79 -8.72 1.06 -15.16
C ALA A 79 -7.57 0.94 -14.13
N TYR A 80 -6.93 -0.24 -14.03
CA TYR A 80 -5.75 -0.43 -13.20
C TYR A 80 -4.52 0.33 -13.74
N ALA A 81 -4.36 0.40 -15.07
CA ALA A 81 -3.34 1.25 -15.69
C ALA A 81 -3.58 2.74 -15.40
N ASP A 82 -4.84 3.20 -15.44
CA ASP A 82 -5.21 4.58 -15.11
C ASP A 82 -4.89 4.92 -13.65
N GLN A 83 -5.03 3.96 -12.72
CA GLN A 83 -4.61 4.16 -11.33
C GLN A 83 -3.09 4.39 -11.22
N VAL A 84 -2.30 3.59 -11.94
CA VAL A 84 -0.84 3.74 -11.97
C VAL A 84 -0.42 5.07 -12.60
N ALA A 85 -1.05 5.45 -13.71
CA ALA A 85 -0.81 6.74 -14.37
C ALA A 85 -1.20 7.92 -13.48
N SER A 86 -2.34 7.84 -12.78
CA SER A 86 -2.79 8.86 -11.83
C SER A 86 -1.86 9.00 -10.62
N ALA A 87 -1.17 7.92 -10.24
CA ALA A 87 -0.12 7.95 -9.23
C ALA A 87 1.22 8.50 -9.75
N GLY A 88 1.32 8.83 -11.05
CA GLY A 88 2.55 9.29 -11.70
C GLY A 88 3.60 8.19 -11.88
N ALA A 89 3.19 6.92 -11.86
CA ALA A 89 4.08 5.76 -11.78
C ALA A 89 4.18 4.96 -13.10
N ASP A 90 3.50 5.37 -14.17
CA ASP A 90 3.38 4.63 -15.42
C ASP A 90 4.58 4.76 -16.36
N HIS A 91 5.34 5.86 -16.26
CA HIS A 91 6.47 6.14 -17.15
C HIS A 91 7.85 5.78 -16.58
N ASP A 92 7.94 5.47 -15.28
CA ASP A 92 9.16 5.04 -14.62
C ASP A 92 8.95 3.67 -13.94
N PRO A 93 9.61 2.61 -14.44
CA PRO A 93 9.52 1.29 -13.84
C PRO A 93 9.95 1.23 -12.37
N VAL A 94 10.84 2.11 -11.91
CA VAL A 94 11.20 2.21 -10.49
C VAL A 94 10.03 2.81 -9.71
N ALA A 95 9.43 3.90 -10.21
CA ALA A 95 8.25 4.51 -9.59
C ALA A 95 7.06 3.52 -9.54
N LEU A 96 6.83 2.73 -10.58
CA LEU A 96 5.84 1.65 -10.58
C LEU A 96 6.09 0.67 -9.43
N VAL A 97 7.32 0.17 -9.31
CA VAL A 97 7.66 -0.83 -8.29
C VAL A 97 7.55 -0.25 -6.88
N GLU A 98 7.98 0.99 -6.66
CA GLU A 98 7.82 1.67 -5.37
C GLU A 98 6.35 1.93 -5.02
N PHE A 99 5.52 2.28 -6.01
CA PHE A 99 4.07 2.42 -5.83
C PHE A 99 3.42 1.09 -5.41
N LEU A 100 3.74 0.00 -6.10
CA LEU A 100 3.26 -1.35 -5.75
C LEU A 100 3.76 -1.76 -4.35
N ARG A 101 5.02 -1.48 -4.03
CA ARG A 101 5.61 -1.77 -2.71
C ARG A 101 4.87 -1.03 -1.61
N TRP A 102 4.52 0.24 -1.84
CA TRP A 102 3.71 1.04 -0.92
C TRP A 102 2.29 0.46 -0.74
N GLN A 103 1.65 -0.01 -1.80
CA GLN A 103 0.32 -0.66 -1.70
C GLN A 103 0.38 -1.93 -0.83
N VAL A 104 1.38 -2.78 -1.06
CA VAL A 104 1.57 -4.03 -0.31
C VAL A 104 1.83 -3.78 1.18
N LEU A 105 2.66 -2.77 1.51
CA LEU A 105 2.91 -2.37 2.89
C LEU A 105 1.60 -2.01 3.63
N ARG A 106 0.71 -1.26 2.98
CA ARG A 106 -0.57 -0.87 3.58
C ARG A 106 -1.53 -2.04 3.79
N ALA A 107 -1.43 -3.09 2.98
CA ALA A 107 -2.19 -4.32 3.20
C ALA A 107 -1.62 -5.15 4.37
N ALA A 108 -0.29 -5.16 4.54
CA ALA A 108 0.36 -5.98 5.56
C ALA A 108 0.04 -5.55 7.01
N THR A 109 -0.03 -4.26 7.29
CA THR A 109 -0.26 -3.74 8.65
C THR A 109 -1.56 -4.24 9.30
N PRO A 110 -2.76 -4.03 8.71
CA PRO A 110 -4.00 -4.51 9.32
C PRO A 110 -4.04 -6.03 9.45
N LEU A 111 -3.39 -6.79 8.56
CA LEU A 111 -3.29 -8.25 8.68
C LEU A 111 -2.50 -8.67 9.92
N ARG A 112 -1.42 -7.95 10.27
CA ARG A 112 -0.66 -8.19 11.49
C ARG A 112 -1.44 -7.84 12.74
N GLU A 113 -2.24 -6.76 12.70
CA GLU A 113 -3.13 -6.37 13.79
C GLU A 113 -4.22 -7.43 14.01
N MET A 114 -4.87 -7.91 12.94
CA MET A 114 -5.82 -9.01 13.00
C MET A 114 -5.21 -10.27 13.61
N ALA A 115 -3.97 -10.59 13.24
CA ALA A 115 -3.26 -11.74 13.79
C ALA A 115 -2.97 -11.65 15.31
N GLN A 116 -3.10 -10.47 15.93
CA GLN A 116 -3.01 -10.34 17.39
C GLN A 116 -4.29 -10.79 18.10
N ASP A 117 -5.42 -10.89 17.38
CA ASP A 117 -6.67 -11.41 17.93
C ASP A 117 -6.68 -12.95 17.89
N PRO A 118 -6.70 -13.64 19.05
CA PRO A 118 -6.72 -15.10 19.11
C PRO A 118 -7.91 -15.75 18.38
N ALA A 119 -9.00 -15.01 18.14
CA ALA A 119 -10.18 -15.52 17.46
C ALA A 119 -10.03 -15.68 15.94
N THR A 120 -8.97 -15.10 15.34
CA THR A 120 -8.83 -15.04 13.87
C THR A 120 -8.02 -16.20 13.27
N GLY A 121 -7.39 -17.02 14.11
CA GLY A 121 -6.57 -18.16 13.68
C GLY A 121 -5.29 -17.75 12.91
N PRO A 122 -4.60 -18.71 12.27
CA PRO A 122 -3.29 -18.45 11.66
C PRO A 122 -3.35 -17.80 10.26
N VAL A 123 -4.54 -17.66 9.65
CA VAL A 123 -4.67 -17.19 8.26
C VAL A 123 -4.28 -15.71 8.07
N PRO A 124 -4.69 -14.76 8.93
CA PRO A 124 -4.23 -13.36 8.80
C PRO A 124 -2.72 -13.24 8.90
N LEU A 125 -2.08 -14.03 9.78
CA LEU A 125 -0.63 -14.04 9.91
C LEU A 125 0.05 -14.61 8.65
N ALA A 126 -0.50 -15.66 8.05
CA ALA A 126 -0.02 -16.17 6.76
C ALA A 126 -0.06 -15.09 5.67
N ALA A 127 -1.17 -14.36 5.58
CA ALA A 127 -1.35 -13.27 4.61
C ALA A 127 -0.38 -12.11 4.89
N ALA A 128 -0.15 -11.76 6.15
CA ALA A 128 0.81 -10.72 6.54
C ALA A 128 2.25 -11.08 6.13
N HIS A 129 2.67 -12.33 6.31
CA HIS A 129 3.97 -12.81 5.87
C HIS A 129 4.10 -12.87 4.34
N ALA A 130 3.04 -13.26 3.63
CA ALA A 130 3.05 -13.21 2.17
C ALA A 130 3.18 -11.77 1.65
N ALA A 131 2.48 -10.80 2.27
CA ALA A 131 2.61 -9.39 1.93
C ALA A 131 4.03 -8.87 2.22
N GLU A 132 4.64 -9.24 3.34
CA GLU A 132 6.05 -8.92 3.65
C GLU A 132 7.00 -9.46 2.58
N ALA A 133 6.86 -10.73 2.18
CA ALA A 133 7.70 -11.30 1.14
C ALA A 133 7.58 -10.53 -0.19
N ILE A 134 6.36 -10.23 -0.63
CA ILE A 134 6.12 -9.46 -1.88
C ILE A 134 6.76 -8.08 -1.78
N GLN A 135 6.60 -7.41 -0.64
CA GLN A 135 7.18 -6.09 -0.39
C GLN A 135 8.72 -6.10 -0.49
N VAL A 136 9.37 -7.11 0.07
CA VAL A 136 10.82 -7.28 -0.01
C VAL A 136 11.26 -7.57 -1.45
N LEU A 137 10.56 -8.47 -2.15
CA LEU A 137 10.85 -8.80 -3.56
C LEU A 137 10.71 -7.60 -4.49
N LEU A 138 9.70 -6.76 -4.28
CA LEU A 138 9.56 -5.49 -5.03
C LEU A 138 10.76 -4.57 -4.78
N GLY A 139 11.26 -4.51 -3.53
CA GLY A 139 12.53 -3.81 -3.24
C GLY A 139 13.72 -4.35 -4.03
N VAL A 140 13.86 -5.67 -4.10
CA VAL A 140 14.91 -6.32 -4.89
C VAL A 140 14.76 -5.99 -6.37
N VAL A 141 13.55 -5.97 -6.92
CA VAL A 141 13.29 -5.59 -8.32
C VAL A 141 13.74 -4.14 -8.58
N SER A 142 13.35 -3.21 -7.70
CA SER A 142 13.71 -1.79 -7.78
C SER A 142 15.23 -1.58 -7.77
N ALA A 143 15.91 -2.15 -6.76
CA ALA A 143 17.35 -2.05 -6.59
C ALA A 143 18.13 -2.74 -7.72
N SER A 144 17.72 -3.96 -8.10
CA SER A 144 18.39 -4.74 -9.16
C SER A 144 18.26 -4.08 -10.52
N ARG A 145 17.12 -3.44 -10.83
CA ARG A 145 16.95 -2.73 -12.09
C ARG A 145 17.95 -1.59 -12.25
N THR A 146 18.10 -0.79 -11.20
CA THR A 146 19.05 0.33 -11.16
C THR A 146 20.48 -0.18 -11.28
N ALA A 147 20.83 -1.21 -10.50
CA ALA A 147 22.17 -1.79 -10.49
C ALA A 147 22.55 -2.47 -11.81
N MET A 148 21.63 -3.19 -12.45
CA MET A 148 21.86 -3.79 -13.77
C MET A 148 22.11 -2.72 -14.84
N ALA A 149 21.41 -1.58 -14.78
CA ALA A 149 21.59 -0.49 -15.74
C ALA A 149 22.95 0.19 -15.62
N THR A 150 23.52 0.24 -14.41
CA THR A 150 24.83 0.87 -14.12
C THR A 150 26.00 -0.12 -14.07
N GLY A 151 25.74 -1.43 -14.13
CA GLY A 151 26.76 -2.47 -13.96
C GLY A 151 27.26 -2.62 -12.52
N ASP A 152 26.48 -2.16 -11.54
CA ASP A 152 26.84 -2.21 -10.11
C ASP A 152 26.64 -3.63 -9.54
N THR A 153 27.70 -4.43 -9.60
CA THR A 153 27.68 -5.80 -9.10
C THR A 153 27.57 -5.90 -7.58
N ASP A 154 28.05 -4.89 -6.84
CA ASP A 154 28.05 -4.90 -5.38
C ASP A 154 26.62 -4.73 -4.85
N THR A 155 25.84 -3.81 -5.45
CA THR A 155 24.41 -3.66 -5.14
C THR A 155 23.62 -4.92 -5.46
N LEU A 156 23.92 -5.60 -6.58
CA LEU A 156 23.27 -6.88 -6.93
C LEU A 156 23.59 -7.96 -5.90
N LEU A 157 24.86 -8.08 -5.49
CA LEU A 157 25.27 -9.06 -4.49
C LEU A 157 24.61 -8.80 -3.13
N ALA A 158 24.48 -7.52 -2.76
CA ALA A 158 23.80 -7.10 -1.53
C ALA A 158 22.31 -7.51 -1.49
N GLN A 159 21.65 -7.72 -2.64
CA GLN A 159 20.25 -8.17 -2.66
C GLN A 159 20.05 -9.62 -2.23
N THR A 160 21.11 -10.44 -2.16
CA THR A 160 21.01 -11.85 -1.76
C THR A 160 20.35 -12.01 -0.39
N ASN A 161 20.74 -11.16 0.58
CA ASN A 161 20.15 -11.18 1.93
C ASN A 161 18.65 -10.81 1.90
N SER A 162 18.24 -9.90 1.02
CA SER A 162 16.83 -9.54 0.85
C SER A 162 16.03 -10.66 0.19
N ILE A 163 16.63 -11.41 -0.74
CA ILE A 163 16.01 -12.62 -1.32
C ILE A 163 15.81 -13.68 -0.23
N ASP A 164 16.82 -13.91 0.62
CA ASP A 164 16.71 -14.85 1.73
C ASP A 164 15.63 -14.42 2.75
N THR A 165 15.54 -13.12 3.04
CA THR A 165 14.48 -12.56 3.90
C THR A 165 13.09 -12.79 3.30
N ALA A 166 12.92 -12.54 2.00
CA ALA A 166 11.64 -12.79 1.33
C ALA A 166 11.29 -14.29 1.34
N LYS A 167 12.28 -15.16 1.16
CA LYS A 167 12.10 -16.61 1.22
C LYS A 167 11.63 -17.04 2.61
N GLU A 168 12.27 -16.59 3.68
CA GLU A 168 11.88 -16.91 5.05
C GLU A 168 10.44 -16.45 5.34
N ALA A 169 10.06 -15.26 4.88
CA ALA A 169 8.68 -14.77 5.00
C ALA A 169 7.68 -15.69 4.25
N LEU A 170 8.01 -16.17 3.04
CA LEU A 170 7.16 -17.12 2.31
C LEU A 170 7.05 -18.49 3.03
N GLU A 171 8.13 -18.98 3.62
CA GLU A 171 8.12 -20.24 4.39
C GLU A 171 7.25 -20.12 5.65
N ASN A 172 7.30 -18.99 6.33
CA ASN A 172 6.41 -18.68 7.46
C ASN A 172 4.95 -18.56 7.01
N ALA A 173 4.68 -17.94 5.86
CA ALA A 173 3.33 -17.88 5.30
C ALA A 173 2.78 -19.29 5.01
N LEU A 174 3.58 -20.15 4.37
CA LEU A 174 3.21 -21.53 4.06
C LEU A 174 2.94 -22.35 5.32
N THR A 175 3.81 -22.25 6.33
CA THR A 175 3.66 -22.94 7.62
C THR A 175 2.31 -22.61 8.28
N ASN A 176 1.90 -21.33 8.26
CA ASN A 176 0.62 -20.90 8.83
C ASN A 176 -0.59 -21.42 8.02
N VAL A 177 -0.48 -21.50 6.68
CA VAL A 177 -1.51 -22.12 5.83
C VAL A 177 -1.66 -23.61 6.14
N GLU A 178 -0.55 -24.33 6.27
CA GLU A 178 -0.54 -25.76 6.58
C GLU A 178 -1.08 -26.05 7.98
N MET A 179 -0.76 -25.19 8.95
CA MET A 179 -1.35 -25.25 10.29
C MET A 179 -2.87 -25.13 10.21
N PHE A 180 -3.40 -24.15 9.47
CA PHE A 180 -4.86 -24.01 9.31
C PHE A 180 -5.49 -25.23 8.65
N ARG A 181 -4.88 -25.74 7.58
CA ARG A 181 -5.36 -26.94 6.90
C ARG A 181 -5.40 -28.15 7.84
N SER A 182 -4.41 -28.29 8.72
CA SER A 182 -4.35 -29.36 9.72
C SER A 182 -5.46 -29.23 10.77
N LEU A 183 -5.75 -28.00 11.22
CA LEU A 183 -6.87 -27.71 12.13
C LEU A 183 -8.23 -28.06 11.51
N LEU A 184 -8.38 -27.89 10.20
CA LEU A 184 -9.62 -28.20 9.48
C LEU A 184 -9.76 -29.69 9.11
N ALA A 185 -8.68 -30.47 9.14
CA ALA A 185 -8.71 -31.87 8.69
C ALA A 185 -9.76 -32.74 9.41
N PRO A 186 -9.96 -32.63 10.74
CA PRO A 186 -10.98 -33.41 11.45
C PRO A 186 -12.42 -33.02 11.07
N ILE A 187 -12.67 -31.80 10.58
CA ILE A 187 -14.01 -31.31 10.21
C ILE A 187 -14.43 -31.81 8.82
N ARG A 188 -13.44 -32.15 7.98
CA ARG A 188 -13.66 -32.68 6.62
C ARG A 188 -13.91 -34.19 6.57
N ALA A 189 -13.64 -34.91 7.66
CA ALA A 189 -13.81 -36.36 7.78
C ALA A 189 -15.24 -36.72 8.22
#